data_AF-A0A2G5UVP9-F1
#
_entry.id   AF-A0A2G5UVP9-F1
#
_cell.length_a   1.000
_cell.length_b   1.000
_cell.length_c   1.000
_cell.angle_alpha   90.00
_cell.angle_beta   90.00
_cell.angle_gamma   90.00
#
_symmetry.space_group_name_H-M   'P 1'
#
loop_
_entity.id
_entity.type
_entity.pdbx_description
1 polymer ?
#
loop_
_entity_poly.entity_id
_entity_poly.type
_entity_poly.pdbx_seq_one_letter_code
_entity_poly.pdbx_strand_id
1 'polypeptide(L)'
;MQSYEFSFLIAKLGFFLAVFANSFLIYITLCHVRKIDAIYKTMVSFYAMLGILFSGWEMIAKPFMHNFNESMVFFSLRTTVSQKFFQFSIAFYAGMCEALMALLAAQFVYRYLVSCRAEFSKKHEQGSGLLWILYPAIPGIMYYSSFYLFCLPDHYADSYLRTEFQSSYGLDISTVPRFVILSYVGQKVTVHFLIRD
;
A
#
# COMPACT_ATOMS: atom_id res chain seq x y z
N MET A 1 -15.71 -3.81 -18.82
CA MET A 1 -14.96 -5.09 -18.82
C MET A 1 -13.51 -4.99 -19.29
N GLN A 2 -13.13 -4.12 -20.24
CA GLN A 2 -11.74 -4.08 -20.75
C GLN A 2 -10.68 -3.51 -19.77
N SER A 3 -11.05 -2.64 -18.83
CA SER A 3 -10.08 -1.91 -18.00
C SER A 3 -9.35 -2.78 -16.99
N TYR A 4 -10.03 -3.69 -16.29
CA TYR A 4 -9.42 -4.52 -15.24
C TYR A 4 -8.47 -5.60 -15.79
N GLU A 5 -8.77 -6.17 -16.96
CA GLU A 5 -7.89 -7.14 -17.63
C GLU A 5 -6.57 -6.48 -18.03
N PHE A 6 -6.64 -5.24 -18.52
CA PHE A 6 -5.47 -4.46 -18.87
C PHE A 6 -4.62 -4.10 -17.64
N SER A 7 -5.25 -3.65 -16.55
CA SER A 7 -4.54 -3.42 -15.27
C SER A 7 -3.83 -4.69 -14.78
N PHE A 8 -4.46 -5.85 -14.93
CA PHE A 8 -3.85 -7.11 -14.51
C PHE A 8 -2.67 -7.52 -15.40
N LEU A 9 -2.73 -7.25 -16.71
CA LEU A 9 -1.60 -7.46 -17.61
C LEU A 9 -0.40 -6.58 -17.22
N ILE A 10 -0.66 -5.31 -16.91
CA ILE A 10 0.37 -4.38 -16.42
C ILE A 10 0.98 -4.89 -15.12
N ALA A 11 0.16 -5.29 -14.14
CA ALA A 11 0.65 -5.82 -12.87
C ALA A 11 1.53 -7.07 -13.05
N LYS A 12 1.16 -7.98 -13.97
CA LYS A 12 1.99 -9.15 -14.31
C LYS A 12 3.34 -8.74 -14.89
N LEU A 13 3.37 -7.84 -15.85
CA LEU A 13 4.62 -7.34 -16.43
C LEU A 13 5.48 -6.62 -15.37
N GLY A 14 4.83 -5.81 -14.54
CA GLY A 14 5.43 -5.12 -13.40
C GLY A 14 6.08 -6.10 -12.42
N PHE A 15 5.42 -7.22 -12.11
CA PHE A 15 5.98 -8.26 -11.25
C PHE A 15 7.26 -8.87 -11.83
N PHE A 16 7.27 -9.29 -13.10
CA PHE A 16 8.48 -9.87 -13.71
C PHE A 16 9.62 -8.86 -13.76
N LEU A 17 9.32 -7.60 -14.10
CA LEU A 17 10.32 -6.54 -14.10
C LEU A 17 10.85 -6.26 -12.68
N ALA A 18 9.98 -6.24 -11.68
CA ALA A 18 10.35 -6.05 -10.28
C ALA A 18 11.24 -7.20 -9.79
N VAL A 19 10.91 -8.45 -10.09
CA VAL A 19 11.76 -9.61 -9.76
C VAL A 19 13.13 -9.45 -10.39
N PHE A 20 13.19 -9.16 -11.69
CA PHE A 20 14.45 -9.02 -12.42
C PHE A 20 15.30 -7.86 -11.87
N ALA A 21 14.73 -6.65 -11.80
CA ALA A 21 15.43 -5.45 -11.39
C ALA A 21 15.91 -5.51 -9.92
N ASN A 22 15.05 -5.98 -9.01
CA ASN A 22 15.43 -6.09 -7.60
C ASN A 22 16.44 -7.22 -7.36
N SER A 23 16.35 -8.35 -8.08
CA SER A 23 17.37 -9.41 -8.01
C SER A 23 18.73 -8.90 -8.52
N PHE A 24 18.73 -8.14 -9.61
CA PHE A 24 19.93 -7.51 -10.13
C PHE A 24 20.51 -6.47 -9.17
N LEU A 25 19.66 -5.66 -8.52
CA LEU A 25 20.07 -4.70 -7.50
C LEU A 25 20.72 -5.39 -6.30
N ILE A 26 20.16 -6.50 -5.83
CA ILE A 26 20.75 -7.32 -4.76
C ILE A 26 22.12 -7.83 -5.20
N TYR A 27 22.22 -8.39 -6.41
CA TYR A 27 23.46 -8.92 -6.96
C TYR A 27 24.57 -7.85 -7.02
N ILE A 28 24.29 -6.66 -7.56
CA ILE A 28 25.28 -5.57 -7.59
C ILE A 28 25.67 -5.14 -6.17
N THR A 29 24.68 -4.97 -5.28
CA THR A 29 24.90 -4.46 -3.92
C THR A 29 25.81 -5.39 -3.11
N LEU A 30 25.63 -6.71 -3.24
CA LEU A 30 26.40 -7.68 -2.49
C LEU A 30 27.75 -8.01 -3.15
N CYS A 31 27.80 -8.17 -4.47
CA CYS A 31 28.99 -8.67 -5.17
C CYS A 31 29.93 -7.57 -5.66
N HIS A 32 29.42 -6.39 -6.02
CA HIS A 32 30.19 -5.36 -6.72
C HIS A 32 30.45 -4.10 -5.89
N VAL A 33 29.54 -3.73 -4.99
CA VAL A 33 29.71 -2.53 -4.16
C VAL A 33 30.71 -2.81 -3.03
N ARG A 34 31.86 -2.13 -3.05
CA ARG A 34 32.91 -2.27 -2.02
C ARG A 34 33.02 -1.08 -1.06
N LYS A 35 32.73 0.15 -1.53
CA LYS A 35 33.00 1.41 -0.81
C LYS A 35 31.84 1.92 0.08
N ILE A 36 30.91 1.06 0.48
CA ILE A 36 29.74 1.46 1.27
C ILE A 36 29.66 0.60 2.54
N ASP A 37 29.21 1.22 3.63
CA ASP A 37 28.98 0.57 4.92
C ASP A 37 28.08 -0.66 4.80
N ALA A 38 28.39 -1.69 5.58
CA ALA A 38 27.66 -2.95 5.58
C ALA A 38 26.17 -2.76 5.88
N ILE A 39 25.83 -1.90 6.85
CA ILE A 39 24.44 -1.60 7.24
C ILE A 39 23.64 -1.05 6.06
N TYR A 40 24.20 -0.10 5.32
CA TYR A 40 23.50 0.49 4.17
C TYR A 40 23.31 -0.54 3.04
N LYS A 41 24.29 -1.42 2.80
CA LYS A 41 24.10 -2.54 1.86
C LYS A 41 22.95 -3.44 2.30
N THR A 42 22.86 -3.76 3.58
CA THR A 42 21.74 -4.54 4.12
C THR A 42 20.41 -3.82 3.92
N MET A 43 20.33 -2.50 4.14
CA MET A 43 19.12 -1.72 3.89
C MET A 43 18.69 -1.77 2.42
N VAL A 44 19.63 -1.64 1.48
CA VAL A 44 19.36 -1.69 0.03
C VAL A 44 18.91 -3.10 -0.40
N SER A 45 19.59 -4.14 0.07
CA SER A 45 19.19 -5.52 -0.21
C SER A 45 17.82 -5.85 0.40
N PHE A 46 17.52 -5.38 1.61
CA PHE A 46 16.23 -5.58 2.25
C PHE A 46 15.09 -4.85 1.53
N TYR A 47 15.33 -3.60 1.09
CA TYR A 47 14.37 -2.86 0.26
C TYR A 47 14.04 -3.62 -1.03
N ALA A 48 15.06 -4.17 -1.70
CA ALA A 48 14.87 -4.94 -2.92
C ALA A 48 14.07 -6.24 -2.68
N MET A 49 14.36 -6.96 -1.58
CA MET A 49 13.59 -8.16 -1.19
C MET A 49 12.12 -7.82 -0.90
N LEU A 50 11.86 -6.73 -0.15
CA LEU A 50 10.50 -6.26 0.11
C LEU A 50 9.80 -5.80 -1.18
N GLY A 51 10.50 -5.20 -2.13
CA GLY A 51 9.94 -4.82 -3.44
C GLY A 51 9.48 -6.03 -4.27
N ILE A 52 10.21 -7.15 -4.19
CA ILE A 52 9.79 -8.42 -4.81
C ILE A 52 8.55 -8.96 -4.10
N LEU A 53 8.56 -8.98 -2.76
CA LEU A 53 7.41 -9.44 -1.98
C LEU A 53 6.16 -8.59 -2.27
N PHE A 54 6.32 -7.27 -2.33
CA PHE A 54 5.25 -6.31 -2.61
C PHE A 54 4.62 -6.54 -3.98
N SER A 55 5.43 -6.66 -5.02
CA SER A 55 4.92 -6.92 -6.38
C SER A 55 4.27 -8.31 -6.50
N GLY A 56 4.80 -9.32 -5.81
CA GLY A 56 4.13 -10.63 -5.71
C GLY A 56 2.79 -10.56 -4.98
N TRP A 57 2.73 -9.77 -3.91
CA TRP A 57 1.50 -9.59 -3.13
C TRP A 57 0.42 -8.84 -3.90
N GLU A 58 0.79 -7.87 -4.74
CA GLU A 58 -0.14 -7.18 -5.66
C GLU A 58 -0.92 -8.18 -6.54
N MET A 59 -0.26 -9.23 -7.05
CA MET A 59 -0.90 -10.26 -7.88
C MET A 59 -1.94 -11.10 -7.11
N ILE A 60 -1.72 -11.28 -5.81
CA ILE A 60 -2.62 -12.01 -4.90
C ILE A 60 -3.80 -11.11 -4.53
N ALA A 61 -3.50 -9.93 -3.98
CA ALA A 61 -4.47 -8.99 -3.44
C ALA A 61 -5.37 -8.41 -4.54
N LYS A 62 -4.83 -8.16 -5.74
CA LYS A 62 -5.48 -7.44 -6.84
C LYS A 62 -6.24 -6.20 -6.34
N PRO A 63 -5.54 -5.28 -5.64
CA PRO A 63 -6.19 -4.11 -5.07
C PRO A 63 -6.57 -3.14 -6.20
N PHE A 64 -7.79 -2.63 -6.14
CA PHE A 64 -8.29 -1.56 -6.98
C PHE A 64 -8.68 -0.39 -6.11
N MET A 65 -8.53 0.81 -6.66
CA MET A 65 -8.97 2.05 -6.03
C MET A 65 -9.94 2.74 -6.98
N HIS A 66 -11.12 3.10 -6.47
CA HIS A 66 -12.10 3.90 -7.20
C HIS A 66 -12.36 5.18 -6.42
N ASN A 67 -12.22 6.32 -7.09
CA ASN A 67 -12.56 7.62 -6.54
C ASN A 67 -13.86 8.09 -7.15
N PHE A 68 -14.83 8.41 -6.30
CA PHE A 68 -16.14 8.88 -6.73
C PHE A 68 -16.65 9.96 -5.78
N ASN A 69 -16.84 11.18 -6.31
CA ASN A 69 -17.26 12.37 -5.56
C ASN A 69 -16.43 12.56 -4.27
N GLU A 70 -17.07 12.35 -3.14
CA GLU A 70 -16.57 12.53 -1.78
C GLU A 70 -16.10 11.20 -1.15
N SER A 71 -15.89 10.18 -1.98
CA SER A 71 -15.54 8.83 -1.53
C SER A 71 -14.34 8.25 -2.28
N MET A 72 -13.59 7.43 -1.55
CA MET A 72 -12.52 6.59 -2.08
C MET A 72 -12.75 5.16 -1.60
N VAL A 73 -12.76 4.22 -2.54
CA VAL A 73 -13.01 2.80 -2.27
C VAL A 73 -11.79 1.99 -2.63
N PHE A 74 -11.24 1.27 -1.65
CA PHE A 74 -10.25 0.23 -1.89
C PHE A 74 -10.95 -1.10 -1.91
N PHE A 75 -10.85 -1.85 -2.99
CA PHE A 75 -11.55 -3.13 -3.13
C PHE A 75 -10.74 -4.13 -3.93
N SER A 76 -11.10 -5.40 -3.82
CA SER A 76 -10.56 -6.45 -4.70
C SER A 76 -11.69 -7.08 -5.48
N LEU A 77 -11.47 -7.27 -6.79
CA LEU A 77 -12.39 -8.02 -7.64
C LEU A 77 -12.32 -9.54 -7.39
N ARG A 78 -11.41 -9.99 -6.52
CA ARG A 78 -11.23 -11.41 -6.22
C ARG A 78 -12.06 -11.79 -5.00
N THR A 79 -12.86 -12.85 -5.14
CA THR A 79 -13.69 -13.43 -4.06
C THR A 79 -13.41 -14.91 -3.82
N THR A 80 -12.37 -15.47 -4.46
CA THR A 80 -12.08 -16.91 -4.54
C THR A 80 -11.86 -17.63 -3.20
N VAL A 81 -11.47 -16.91 -2.13
CA VAL A 81 -11.15 -17.47 -0.81
C VAL A 81 -12.15 -17.00 0.24
N SER A 82 -12.05 -15.75 0.68
CA SER A 82 -13.03 -15.11 1.56
C SER A 82 -12.90 -13.60 1.48
N GLN A 83 -13.98 -12.86 1.78
CA GLN A 83 -13.90 -11.40 1.82
C GLN A 83 -12.90 -10.90 2.87
N LYS A 84 -12.87 -11.51 4.06
CA LYS A 84 -11.92 -11.15 5.12
C LYS A 84 -10.46 -11.30 4.70
N PHE A 85 -10.14 -12.38 3.98
CA PHE A 85 -8.79 -12.59 3.45
C PHE A 85 -8.39 -11.49 2.46
N PHE A 86 -9.29 -11.09 1.57
CA PHE A 86 -8.99 -10.04 0.60
C PHE A 86 -8.98 -8.64 1.22
N GLN A 87 -9.81 -8.37 2.23
CA GLN A 87 -9.67 -7.16 3.05
C GLN A 87 -8.29 -7.12 3.72
N PHE A 88 -7.87 -8.22 4.36
CA PHE A 88 -6.51 -8.33 4.88
C PHE A 88 -5.46 -8.09 3.80
N SER A 89 -5.63 -8.69 2.63
CA SER A 89 -4.66 -8.58 1.53
C SER A 89 -4.54 -7.15 1.01
N ILE A 90 -5.65 -6.40 0.92
CA ILE A 90 -5.67 -4.98 0.53
C ILE A 90 -4.98 -4.12 1.59
N ALA A 91 -5.34 -4.27 2.86
CA ALA A 91 -4.74 -3.50 3.95
C ALA A 91 -3.24 -3.80 4.08
N PHE A 92 -2.85 -5.07 3.94
CA PHE A 92 -1.46 -5.49 3.99
C PHE A 92 -0.66 -4.92 2.82
N TYR A 93 -1.21 -4.94 1.61
CA TYR A 93 -0.61 -4.29 0.44
C TYR A 93 -0.38 -2.79 0.69
N ALA A 94 -1.38 -2.09 1.21
CA ALA A 94 -1.28 -0.67 1.53
C ALA A 94 -0.20 -0.39 2.59
N GLY A 95 -0.16 -1.18 3.67
CA GLY A 95 0.86 -1.08 4.72
C GLY A 95 2.27 -1.38 4.21
N MET A 96 2.45 -2.34 3.30
CA MET A 96 3.73 -2.62 2.65
C MET A 96 4.22 -1.44 1.79
N CYS A 97 3.31 -0.79 1.06
CA CYS A 97 3.63 0.40 0.27
C CYS A 97 4.20 1.51 1.17
N GLU A 98 3.55 1.76 2.31
CA GLU A 98 4.01 2.77 3.28
C GLU A 98 5.34 2.37 3.94
N ALA A 99 5.52 1.09 4.29
CA ALA A 99 6.79 0.59 4.84
C ALA A 99 7.95 0.74 3.84
N LEU A 100 7.71 0.49 2.56
CA LEU A 100 8.69 0.69 1.49
C LEU A 100 9.07 2.18 1.36
N MET A 101 8.08 3.07 1.38
CA MET A 101 8.30 4.52 1.35
C MET A 101 9.13 4.98 2.56
N ALA A 102 8.80 4.51 3.76
CA ALA A 102 9.55 4.83 4.97
C ALA A 102 10.98 4.27 4.94
N LEU A 103 11.18 3.06 4.39
CA LEU A 103 12.51 2.45 4.26
C LEU A 103 13.37 3.20 3.24
N LEU A 104 12.79 3.64 2.13
CA LEU A 104 13.45 4.49 1.15
C LEU A 104 13.88 5.82 1.79
N ALA A 105 13.00 6.47 2.56
CA ALA A 105 13.35 7.69 3.30
C ALA A 105 14.47 7.44 4.32
N ALA A 106 14.41 6.34 5.07
CA ALA A 106 15.44 5.96 6.04
C ALA A 106 16.81 5.75 5.39
N GLN A 107 16.87 5.21 4.17
CA GLN A 107 18.13 5.07 3.41
C GLN A 107 18.75 6.44 3.11
N PHE A 108 17.96 7.42 2.67
CA PHE A 108 18.47 8.77 2.41
C PHE A 108 19.00 9.44 3.67
N VAL A 109 18.27 9.34 4.78
CA VAL A 109 18.71 9.86 6.08
C VAL A 109 20.00 9.18 6.53
N TYR A 110 20.06 7.86 6.48
CA TYR A 110 21.26 7.10 6.86
C TYR A 110 22.48 7.53 6.03
N ARG A 111 22.31 7.63 4.70
CA ARG A 111 23.37 8.04 3.78
C ARG A 111 23.87 9.45 4.09
N TYR A 112 22.97 10.37 4.40
CA TYR A 112 23.33 11.73 4.81
C TYR A 112 24.15 11.72 6.11
N LEU A 113 23.69 11.00 7.13
CA LEU A 113 24.35 10.94 8.44
C LEU A 113 25.76 10.35 8.36
N VAL A 114 25.95 9.24 7.63
CA VAL A 114 27.28 8.64 7.43
C VAL A 114 28.21 9.58 6.65
N SER A 115 27.70 10.25 5.61
CA SER A 115 28.52 11.14 4.78
C SER A 115 28.96 12.41 5.51
N CYS A 116 28.11 12.95 6.38
CA CYS A 116 28.38 14.21 7.09
C CYS A 116 28.97 14.02 8.49
N ARG A 117 28.84 12.84 9.11
CA ARG A 117 29.29 12.58 10.49
C ARG A 117 30.01 11.23 10.59
N ALA A 118 31.32 11.22 10.37
CA ALA A 118 32.14 10.00 10.44
C ALA A 118 32.04 9.25 11.81
N GLU A 119 31.84 9.98 12.91
CA GLU A 119 31.59 9.42 14.25
C GLU A 119 30.29 8.60 14.34
N PHE A 120 29.30 8.91 13.50
CA PHE A 120 28.00 8.23 13.51
C PHE A 120 28.10 6.79 12.99
N SER A 121 28.95 6.56 11.98
CA SER A 121 29.17 5.24 11.38
C SER A 121 29.81 4.27 12.40
N LYS A 122 30.85 4.71 13.12
CA LYS A 122 31.54 3.91 14.16
C LYS A 122 30.64 3.47 15.31
N LYS A 123 29.70 4.32 15.72
CA LYS A 123 28.74 4.02 16.80
C LYS A 123 27.68 2.99 16.38
N HIS A 124 27.30 2.97 15.10
CA HIS A 124 26.23 2.11 14.60
C HIS A 124 26.70 0.72 14.14
N GLU A 125 27.98 0.56 13.78
CA GLU A 125 28.58 -0.74 13.49
C GLU A 125 28.52 -1.73 14.68
N GLN A 126 28.45 -1.26 15.92
CA GLN A 126 28.51 -2.10 17.13
C GLN A 126 27.17 -2.71 17.57
N GLY A 127 26.05 -2.50 16.85
CA GLY A 127 24.80 -3.25 17.13
C GLY A 127 23.46 -2.58 16.79
N SER A 128 23.43 -1.33 16.34
CA SER A 128 22.17 -0.60 16.08
C SER A 128 21.73 -0.58 14.61
N GLY A 129 22.46 -1.23 13.70
CA GLY A 129 22.08 -1.32 12.29
C GLY A 129 20.71 -1.98 12.03
N LEU A 130 20.30 -2.92 12.88
CA LEU A 130 19.00 -3.60 12.76
C LEU A 130 17.81 -2.63 12.98
N LEU A 131 17.99 -1.60 13.81
CA LEU A 131 16.95 -0.61 14.10
C LEU A 131 16.59 0.20 12.85
N TRP A 132 17.56 0.50 11.99
CA TRP A 132 17.31 1.22 10.72
C TRP A 132 16.52 0.41 9.70
N ILE A 133 16.59 -0.92 9.79
CA ILE A 133 15.87 -1.85 8.92
C ILE A 133 14.45 -2.08 9.44
N LEU A 134 14.28 -2.15 10.77
CA LEU A 134 13.00 -2.45 11.41
C LEU A 134 12.13 -1.21 11.64
N TYR A 135 12.73 -0.03 11.84
CA TYR A 135 12.00 1.22 12.09
C TYR A 135 10.90 1.53 11.04
N PRO A 136 11.15 1.35 9.72
CA PRO A 136 10.13 1.56 8.69
C PRO A 136 8.90 0.66 8.77
N ALA A 137 8.92 -0.42 9.56
CA ALA A 137 7.74 -1.24 9.79
C ALA A 137 6.66 -0.48 10.58
N ILE A 138 7.04 0.47 11.43
CA ILE A 138 6.11 1.24 12.28
C ILE A 138 5.07 2.00 11.43
N PRO A 139 5.46 2.90 10.49
CA PRO A 139 4.48 3.61 9.66
C PRO A 139 3.65 2.65 8.79
N GLY A 140 4.24 1.54 8.32
CA GLY A 140 3.50 0.50 7.60
C GLY A 140 2.41 -0.19 8.43
N ILE A 141 2.72 -0.52 9.69
CA ILE A 141 1.75 -1.09 10.64
C ILE A 141 0.67 -0.06 10.97
N MET A 142 1.06 1.20 11.21
CA MET A 142 0.10 2.27 11.48
C MET A 142 -0.89 2.45 10.32
N TYR A 143 -0.39 2.47 9.08
CA TYR A 143 -1.23 2.61 7.89
C TYR A 143 -2.08 1.36 7.64
N TYR A 144 -1.55 0.16 7.85
CA TYR A 144 -2.36 -1.07 7.84
C TYR A 144 -3.52 -1.00 8.85
N SER A 145 -3.23 -0.60 10.09
CA SER A 145 -4.22 -0.52 11.16
C SER A 145 -5.28 0.54 10.91
N SER A 146 -4.95 1.66 10.24
CA SER A 146 -5.93 2.71 9.96
C SER A 146 -7.09 2.23 9.10
N PHE A 147 -6.86 1.28 8.19
CA PHE A 147 -7.94 0.67 7.39
C PHE A 147 -8.99 -0.03 8.28
N TYR A 148 -8.55 -0.75 9.30
CA TYR A 148 -9.44 -1.47 10.21
C TYR A 148 -10.08 -0.58 11.27
N LEU A 149 -9.43 0.53 11.64
CA LEU A 149 -9.96 1.47 12.61
C LEU A 149 -10.98 2.45 12.00
N PHE A 150 -10.74 2.89 10.76
CA PHE A 150 -11.48 4.01 10.18
C PHE A 150 -12.24 3.69 8.89
N CYS A 151 -11.87 2.63 8.16
CA CYS A 151 -12.34 2.41 6.79
C CYS A 151 -13.18 1.14 6.62
N LEU A 152 -13.59 0.50 7.73
CA LEU A 152 -14.41 -0.71 7.67
C LEU A 152 -15.73 -0.44 6.91
N PRO A 153 -16.24 -1.41 6.13
CA PRO A 153 -17.49 -1.24 5.40
C PRO A 153 -18.65 -0.93 6.35
N ASP A 154 -19.43 0.08 6.01
CA ASP A 154 -20.66 0.44 6.68
C ASP A 154 -21.84 0.50 5.69
N HIS A 155 -23.07 0.33 6.21
CA HIS A 155 -24.26 0.27 5.38
C HIS A 155 -24.58 1.60 4.66
N TYR A 156 -24.19 2.73 5.25
CA TYR A 156 -24.45 4.05 4.68
C TYR A 156 -23.56 4.29 3.45
N ALA A 157 -22.27 4.06 3.58
CA ALA A 157 -21.28 4.15 2.53
C ALA A 157 -21.57 3.17 1.39
N ASP A 158 -21.98 1.94 1.70
CA ASP A 158 -22.41 0.97 0.69
C ASP A 158 -23.63 1.46 -0.08
N SER A 159 -24.62 2.03 0.62
CA SER A 159 -25.84 2.55 -0.01
C SER A 159 -25.53 3.74 -0.91
N TYR A 160 -24.63 4.64 -0.48
CA TYR A 160 -24.16 5.78 -1.27
C TYR A 160 -23.46 5.33 -2.56
N LEU A 161 -22.66 4.27 -2.50
CA LEU A 161 -21.85 3.79 -3.62
C LEU A 161 -22.52 2.74 -4.49
N ARG A 162 -23.65 2.17 -4.07
CA ARG A 162 -24.29 1.01 -4.74
C ARG A 162 -24.55 1.27 -6.22
N THR A 163 -25.18 2.39 -6.55
CA THR A 163 -25.53 2.73 -7.94
C THR A 163 -24.28 2.95 -8.79
N GLU A 164 -23.27 3.63 -8.24
CA GLU A 164 -22.01 3.87 -8.93
C GLU A 164 -21.26 2.56 -9.18
N PHE A 165 -21.11 1.70 -8.17
CA PHE A 165 -20.44 0.42 -8.31
C PHE A 165 -21.14 -0.50 -9.30
N GLN A 166 -22.47 -0.50 -9.29
CA GLN A 166 -23.26 -1.26 -10.24
C GLN A 166 -23.11 -0.72 -11.67
N SER A 167 -23.04 0.59 -11.87
CA SER A 167 -22.83 1.20 -13.18
C SER A 167 -21.41 0.97 -13.72
N SER A 168 -20.39 1.17 -12.88
CA SER A 168 -18.97 1.09 -13.25
C SER A 168 -18.45 -0.35 -13.36
N TYR A 169 -18.90 -1.24 -12.47
CA TYR A 169 -18.37 -2.61 -12.37
C TYR A 169 -19.41 -3.71 -12.62
N GLY A 170 -20.71 -3.39 -12.65
CA GLY A 170 -21.76 -4.40 -12.76
C GLY A 170 -21.89 -5.30 -11.53
N LEU A 171 -21.35 -4.88 -10.39
CA LEU A 171 -21.28 -5.65 -9.16
C LEU A 171 -21.99 -4.89 -8.02
N ASP A 172 -22.62 -5.63 -7.11
CA ASP A 172 -23.03 -5.06 -5.84
C ASP A 172 -21.81 -4.89 -4.94
N ILE A 173 -21.57 -3.65 -4.51
CA ILE A 173 -20.48 -3.29 -3.62
C ILE A 173 -20.45 -4.15 -2.35
N SER A 174 -21.61 -4.57 -1.84
CA SER A 174 -21.73 -5.40 -0.63
C SER A 174 -21.00 -6.75 -0.75
N THR A 175 -20.91 -7.27 -1.97
CA THR A 175 -20.36 -8.60 -2.27
C THR A 175 -18.85 -8.62 -2.46
N VAL A 176 -18.20 -7.45 -2.59
CA VAL A 176 -16.76 -7.36 -2.79
C VAL A 176 -16.04 -7.01 -1.47
N PRO A 177 -14.86 -7.61 -1.23
CA PRO A 177 -13.98 -7.21 -0.14
C PRO A 177 -13.53 -5.76 -0.37
N ARG A 178 -13.80 -4.90 0.61
CA ARG A 178 -13.56 -3.46 0.49
C ARG A 178 -13.23 -2.77 1.80
N PHE A 179 -12.67 -1.57 1.64
CA PHE A 179 -12.62 -0.49 2.62
C PHE A 179 -13.11 0.78 1.94
N VAL A 180 -13.89 1.58 2.66
CA VAL A 180 -14.48 2.81 2.13
C VAL A 180 -14.06 3.98 3.01
N ILE A 181 -13.59 5.05 2.36
CA ILE A 181 -13.35 6.34 2.97
C ILE A 181 -14.40 7.28 2.37
N LEU A 182 -15.26 7.85 3.21
CA LEU A 182 -16.31 8.77 2.78
C LEU A 182 -16.19 10.05 3.62
N SER A 183 -16.02 11.20 2.96
CA SER A 183 -16.15 12.47 3.67
C SER A 183 -17.60 12.73 4.04
N TYR A 184 -17.81 13.40 5.18
CA TYR A 184 -19.15 13.73 5.63
C TYR A 184 -19.80 14.70 4.63
N VAL A 185 -20.70 14.17 3.81
CA VAL A 185 -21.56 14.98 2.97
C VAL A 185 -22.64 15.56 3.88
N GLY A 186 -22.54 16.86 4.17
CA GLY A 186 -23.61 17.57 4.87
C GLY A 186 -24.92 17.34 4.11
N GLN A 187 -25.86 16.65 4.75
CA GLN A 187 -27.18 16.39 4.17
C GLN A 187 -27.77 17.75 3.80
N LYS A 188 -27.94 18.05 2.51
CA LYS A 188 -28.78 19.17 2.09
C LYS A 188 -30.20 18.80 2.50
N VAL A 189 -30.58 19.17 3.71
CA VAL A 189 -31.97 19.10 4.18
C VAL A 189 -32.73 20.11 3.33
N THR A 190 -33.23 19.66 2.18
CA THR A 190 -34.27 20.40 1.46
C THR A 190 -35.53 20.27 2.32
N VAL A 191 -35.71 21.22 3.23
CA VAL A 191 -36.97 21.38 3.96
C VAL A 191 -38.00 21.77 2.89
N HIS A 192 -38.74 20.77 2.39
CA HIS A 192 -39.97 21.05 1.67
C HIS A 192 -40.96 21.60 2.69
N PHE A 193 -40.97 22.93 2.84
CA PHE A 193 -42.09 23.63 3.44
C PHE A 193 -43.30 23.38 2.54
N LEU A 194 -44.13 22.40 2.94
CA LEU A 194 -45.51 22.31 2.45
C LEU A 194 -46.27 23.51 3.03
N ILE A 195 -46.19 24.65 2.33
CA ILE A 195 -47.17 25.72 2.51
C ILE A 195 -48.44 25.22 1.84
N ARG A 196 -49.41 24.84 2.68
CA ARG A 196 -50.76 24.53 2.29
C ARG A 196 -51.54 25.85 2.33
N ASP A 197 -51.75 26.44 1.16
CA ASP A 197 -52.81 27.45 0.96
C ASP A 197 -54.18 26.78 0.89
#